data_AF-A0A7U3ZSU6-F1
#
_entry.id   AF-A0A7U3ZSU6-F1
#
_cell.length_a   1.000
_cell.length_b   1.000
_cell.length_c   1.000
_cell.angle_alpha   90.00
_cell.angle_beta   90.00
_cell.angle_gamma   90.00
#
_symmetry.space_group_name_H-M   'P 1'
#
loop_
_entity.id
_entity.type
_entity.pdbx_description
1 polymer ?
#
loop_
_entity_poly.entity_id
_entity_poly.type
_entity_poly.pdbx_seq_one_letter_code
_entity_poly.pdbx_strand_id
1 'polypeptide(L)'
;MFYGITTGISVLVLIGLIVLAIVLDRNFFKRISTTTITLMAMLVALIVLLTNCIGNSGILGARLMLGNFVLFLSGMLLGPVGGAVVGVLSWIIGLAFIQTYIHTSILAMYVLYAMLGSFVFLLKPKSRFQFVYTTVVLLFIAMFLMTFIAFPIAQWSFTTKNIPFLAVVLFPKKFIVFPIDVVFEIVLVFACFQTALILLKNSPNIESKIWALKKTEGQDLFRKKNPELQQ
;
A
#
# COMPACT_ATOMS: atom_id res chain seq x y z
N MET A 1 29.04 -7.93 5.07
CA MET A 1 28.49 -9.29 4.98
C MET A 1 26.97 -9.31 5.19
N PHE A 2 26.44 -8.68 6.23
CA PHE A 2 24.98 -8.66 6.51
C PHE A 2 24.13 -8.09 5.36
N TYR A 3 24.55 -6.98 4.72
CA TYR A 3 23.83 -6.38 3.59
C TYR A 3 23.54 -7.34 2.43
N GLY A 4 24.51 -8.19 2.05
CA GLY A 4 24.32 -9.13 0.95
C GLY A 4 23.31 -10.23 1.28
N ILE A 5 23.34 -10.75 2.52
CA ILE A 5 22.41 -11.78 3.00
C ILE A 5 20.99 -11.21 3.11
N THR A 6 20.83 -10.05 3.77
CA THR A 6 19.51 -9.42 3.94
C THR A 6 18.92 -9.01 2.60
N THR A 7 19.75 -8.53 1.67
CA THR A 7 19.34 -8.24 0.30
C THR A 7 18.91 -9.49 -0.44
N GLY A 8 19.72 -10.57 -0.40
CA GLY A 8 19.41 -11.84 -1.06
C GLY A 8 18.08 -12.44 -0.59
N ILE A 9 17.84 -12.46 0.73
CA ILE A 9 16.56 -12.90 1.30
C ILE A 9 15.42 -11.98 0.83
N SER A 10 15.63 -10.66 0.82
CA SER A 10 14.60 -9.70 0.38
C SER A 10 14.25 -9.87 -1.10
N VAL A 11 15.22 -10.22 -1.95
CA VAL A 11 14.98 -10.53 -3.37
C VAL A 11 14.09 -11.78 -3.50
N LEU A 12 14.38 -12.84 -2.74
CA LEU A 12 13.55 -14.05 -2.75
C LEU A 12 12.10 -13.75 -2.31
N VAL A 13 11.92 -12.94 -1.26
CA VAL A 13 10.60 -12.49 -0.82
C VAL A 13 9.91 -11.67 -1.91
N LEU A 14 10.60 -10.72 -2.54
CA LEU A 14 10.06 -9.91 -3.63
C LEU A 14 9.57 -10.78 -4.80
N ILE A 15 10.37 -11.76 -5.23
CA ILE A 15 9.99 -12.70 -6.29
C ILE A 15 8.73 -13.48 -5.87
N GLY A 16 8.70 -13.99 -4.64
CA GLY A 16 7.54 -14.70 -4.10
C GLY A 16 6.26 -13.85 -4.11
N LEU A 17 6.37 -12.56 -3.75
CA LEU A 17 5.25 -11.61 -3.77
C LEU A 17 4.76 -11.34 -5.20
N ILE A 18 5.66 -11.14 -6.16
CA ILE A 18 5.27 -10.93 -7.56
C ILE A 18 4.57 -12.16 -8.13
N VAL A 19 5.10 -13.37 -7.86
CA VAL A 19 4.46 -14.62 -8.27
C VAL A 19 3.08 -14.76 -7.64
N LEU A 20 2.95 -14.49 -6.34
CA LEU A 20 1.67 -14.51 -5.64
C LEU A 20 0.68 -13.51 -6.23
N ALA A 21 1.11 -12.29 -6.55
CA ALA A 21 0.27 -11.29 -7.19
C ALA A 21 -0.29 -11.81 -8.52
N ILE A 22 0.58 -12.36 -9.37
CA ILE A 22 0.19 -12.93 -10.67
C ILE A 22 -0.78 -14.10 -10.50
N VAL A 23 -0.55 -14.97 -9.51
CA VAL A 23 -1.45 -16.10 -9.23
C VAL A 23 -2.83 -15.63 -8.80
N LEU A 24 -2.92 -14.58 -7.98
CA LEU A 24 -4.18 -14.02 -7.48
C LEU A 24 -4.93 -13.21 -8.55
N ASP A 25 -4.22 -12.60 -9.49
CA ASP A 25 -4.82 -11.82 -10.58
C ASP A 25 -4.22 -12.13 -11.97
N ARG A 26 -4.42 -13.39 -12.40
CA ARG A 26 -3.88 -13.93 -13.67
C ARG A 26 -4.34 -13.18 -14.92
N ASN A 27 -5.51 -12.54 -14.86
CA ASN A 27 -6.11 -11.85 -16.01
C ASN A 27 -5.85 -10.34 -15.99
N PHE A 28 -4.97 -9.84 -15.11
CA PHE A 28 -4.65 -8.41 -15.05
C PHE A 28 -4.10 -7.89 -16.37
N PHE A 29 -3.09 -8.54 -16.95
CA PHE A 29 -2.43 -8.08 -18.19
C PHE A 29 -3.37 -8.01 -19.39
N LYS A 30 -4.39 -8.88 -19.46
CA LYS A 30 -5.42 -8.83 -20.51
C LYS A 30 -6.40 -7.67 -20.36
N ARG A 31 -6.44 -7.04 -19.19
CA ARG A 31 -7.37 -5.94 -18.84
C ARG A 31 -6.71 -4.57 -18.84
N ILE A 32 -5.38 -4.50 -19.01
CA ILE A 32 -4.65 -3.24 -19.07
C ILE A 32 -5.19 -2.41 -20.23
N SER A 33 -5.64 -1.21 -19.90
CA SER A 33 -6.06 -0.17 -20.84
C SER A 33 -5.24 1.09 -20.62
N THR A 34 -5.26 2.02 -21.58
CA THR A 34 -4.64 3.34 -21.45
C THR A 34 -5.09 4.03 -20.16
N THR A 35 -6.39 3.95 -19.83
CA THR A 35 -6.94 4.53 -18.59
C THR A 35 -6.35 3.91 -17.33
N THR A 36 -6.14 2.59 -17.32
CA THR A 36 -5.53 1.88 -16.18
C THR A 36 -4.09 2.31 -15.99
N ILE A 37 -3.35 2.45 -17.09
CA ILE A 37 -1.96 2.94 -17.10
C ILE A 37 -1.90 4.38 -16.59
N THR A 38 -2.79 5.26 -17.06
CA THR A 38 -2.87 6.65 -16.59
C THR A 38 -3.16 6.71 -15.10
N LEU A 39 -4.11 5.90 -14.60
CA LEU A 39 -4.42 5.83 -13.17
C LEU A 39 -3.21 5.35 -12.36
N MET A 40 -2.52 4.31 -12.81
CA MET A 40 -1.27 3.84 -12.19
C MET A 40 -0.21 4.93 -12.16
N ALA A 41 0.02 5.63 -13.27
CA ALA A 41 1.00 6.71 -13.36
C ALA A 41 0.66 7.87 -12.41
N MET A 42 -0.61 8.26 -12.32
CA MET A 42 -1.05 9.29 -11.36
C MET A 42 -0.84 8.85 -9.90
N LEU A 43 -1.18 7.60 -9.56
CA LEU A 43 -0.96 7.07 -8.22
C LEU A 43 0.53 7.01 -7.87
N VAL A 44 1.38 6.54 -8.79
CA VAL A 44 2.84 6.52 -8.62
C VAL A 44 3.39 7.93 -8.39
N ALA A 45 2.98 8.90 -9.21
CA ALA A 45 3.41 10.30 -9.05
C ALA A 45 3.00 10.85 -7.69
N LEU A 46 1.75 10.58 -7.26
CA LEU A 46 1.25 11.02 -5.96
C LEU A 46 1.99 10.35 -4.79
N ILE A 47 2.30 9.05 -4.87
CA ILE A 47 3.11 8.34 -3.87
C ILE A 47 4.48 8.98 -3.74
N VAL A 48 5.16 9.23 -4.87
CA VAL A 48 6.50 9.82 -4.88
C VAL A 48 6.48 11.24 -4.31
N LEU A 49 5.50 12.07 -4.68
CA LEU A 49 5.36 13.43 -4.18
C LEU A 49 5.05 13.47 -2.68
N LEU A 50 4.09 12.67 -2.21
CA LEU A 50 3.72 12.61 -0.80
C LEU A 50 4.82 12.01 0.07
N THR A 51 5.57 11.03 -0.44
CA THR A 51 6.67 10.41 0.32
C THR A 51 7.90 11.32 0.36
N ASN A 52 8.35 11.80 -0.80
CA ASN A 52 9.67 12.42 -0.91
C ASN A 52 9.64 13.94 -0.83
N CYS A 53 8.58 14.60 -1.31
CA CYS A 53 8.49 16.06 -1.29
C CYS A 53 7.83 16.55 0.00
N ILE A 54 6.70 15.94 0.39
CA ILE A 54 5.94 16.36 1.56
C ILE A 54 6.36 15.57 2.81
N GLY A 55 6.43 14.23 2.75
CA GLY A 55 6.73 13.39 3.92
C GLY A 55 8.11 13.62 4.54
N ASN A 56 9.11 13.92 3.71
CA ASN A 56 10.46 14.28 4.17
C ASN A 56 10.57 15.71 4.74
N SER A 57 9.57 16.57 4.56
CA SER A 57 9.57 17.94 5.10
C SER A 57 9.47 17.97 6.63
N GLY A 58 8.96 16.90 7.23
CA GLY A 58 8.96 16.64 8.66
C GLY A 58 8.00 17.54 9.45
N ILE A 59 7.05 16.94 10.17
CA ILE A 59 6.23 17.66 11.15
C ILE A 59 6.74 17.26 12.53
N LEU A 60 7.12 18.24 13.36
CA LEU A 60 7.69 18.02 14.70
C LEU A 60 8.99 17.19 14.72
N GLY A 61 9.81 17.32 13.67
CA GLY A 61 11.06 16.56 13.52
C GLY A 61 10.86 15.07 13.19
N ALA A 62 9.62 14.59 13.04
CA ALA A 62 9.30 13.25 12.54
C ALA A 62 8.92 13.31 11.06
N ARG A 63 9.46 12.36 10.27
CA ARG A 63 9.09 12.20 8.86
C ARG A 63 7.82 11.36 8.80
N LEU A 64 6.73 11.94 8.31
CA LEU A 64 5.44 11.25 8.14
C LEU A 64 5.44 10.53 6.80
N MET A 65 4.99 9.28 6.78
CA MET A 65 5.01 8.45 5.58
C MET A 65 3.75 8.60 4.72
N LEU A 66 3.41 9.83 4.37
CA LEU A 66 2.13 10.15 3.72
C LEU A 66 1.90 9.46 2.37
N GLY A 67 2.91 8.95 1.68
CA GLY A 67 2.68 8.20 0.43
C GLY A 67 2.18 6.77 0.64
N ASN A 68 2.32 6.20 1.84
CA ASN A 68 1.98 4.81 2.11
C ASN A 68 0.48 4.53 2.00
N PHE A 69 -0.39 5.47 2.40
CA PHE A 69 -1.84 5.26 2.26
C PHE A 69 -2.24 5.15 0.78
N VAL A 70 -1.59 5.91 -0.11
CA VAL A 70 -1.84 5.85 -1.56
C VAL A 70 -1.32 4.53 -2.13
N LEU A 71 -0.21 4.02 -1.59
CA LEU A 71 0.33 2.71 -1.93
C LEU A 71 -0.70 1.60 -1.61
N PHE A 72 -1.29 1.60 -0.41
CA PHE A 72 -2.36 0.67 -0.05
C PHE A 72 -3.61 0.85 -0.91
N LEU A 73 -4.04 2.09 -1.10
CA LEU A 73 -5.17 2.46 -1.95
C LEU A 73 -4.99 1.95 -3.39
N SER A 74 -3.78 1.99 -3.92
CA SER A 74 -3.48 1.50 -5.28
C SER A 74 -3.81 0.02 -5.43
N GLY A 75 -3.51 -0.80 -4.43
CA GLY A 75 -3.89 -2.21 -4.43
C GLY A 75 -5.38 -2.43 -4.24
N MET A 76 -6.05 -1.62 -3.41
CA MET A 76 -7.51 -1.66 -3.27
C MET A 76 -8.19 -1.43 -4.62
N LEU A 77 -7.72 -0.45 -5.39
CA LEU A 77 -8.30 -0.09 -6.69
C LEU A 77 -7.90 -1.04 -7.82
N LEU A 78 -6.61 -1.34 -7.96
CA LEU A 78 -6.05 -2.03 -9.13
C LEU A 78 -5.84 -3.53 -8.94
N GLY A 79 -5.95 -4.02 -7.71
CA GLY A 79 -5.76 -5.43 -7.38
C GLY A 79 -4.31 -5.81 -7.10
N PRO A 80 -4.03 -7.11 -6.89
CA PRO A 80 -2.71 -7.58 -6.46
C PRO A 80 -1.59 -7.24 -7.46
N VAL A 81 -1.78 -7.53 -8.75
CA VAL A 81 -0.76 -7.25 -9.78
C VAL A 81 -0.59 -5.75 -10.00
N GLY A 82 -1.71 -5.02 -10.16
CA GLY A 82 -1.65 -3.57 -10.36
C GLY A 82 -1.00 -2.85 -9.18
N GLY A 83 -1.36 -3.21 -7.94
CA GLY A 83 -0.72 -2.70 -6.73
C GLY A 83 0.76 -3.05 -6.65
N ALA A 84 1.14 -4.30 -6.96
CA ALA A 84 2.55 -4.70 -6.99
C ALA A 84 3.36 -3.87 -8.00
N VAL A 85 2.85 -3.64 -9.21
CA VAL A 85 3.53 -2.81 -10.22
C VAL A 85 3.63 -1.35 -9.74
N VAL A 86 2.57 -0.78 -9.17
CA VAL A 86 2.62 0.57 -8.58
C VAL A 86 3.67 0.64 -7.48
N GLY A 87 3.77 -0.38 -6.62
CA GLY A 87 4.77 -0.43 -5.55
C GLY A 87 6.20 -0.47 -6.07
N VAL A 88 6.47 -1.31 -7.08
CA VAL A 88 7.79 -1.38 -7.74
C VAL A 88 8.15 -0.03 -8.36
N LEU A 89 7.25 0.53 -9.18
CA LEU A 89 7.51 1.78 -9.89
C LEU A 89 7.67 2.96 -8.94
N SER A 90 6.85 3.05 -7.89
CA SER A 90 6.93 4.13 -6.91
C SER A 90 8.25 4.09 -6.14
N TRP A 91 8.74 2.90 -5.79
CA TRP A 91 10.04 2.77 -5.16
C TRP A 91 11.17 3.17 -6.11
N ILE A 92 11.19 2.63 -7.34
CA ILE A 92 12.24 2.90 -8.33
C ILE A 92 12.30 4.39 -8.68
N ILE A 93 11.17 5.01 -9.01
CA ILE A 93 11.11 6.45 -9.33
C ILE A 93 11.42 7.28 -8.08
N GLY A 94 10.98 6.82 -6.91
CA GLY A 94 11.32 7.42 -5.63
C GLY A 94 12.83 7.49 -5.40
N LEU A 95 13.63 6.52 -5.88
CA LEU A 95 15.09 6.52 -5.73
C LEU A 95 15.75 7.82 -6.22
N ALA A 96 15.19 8.47 -7.25
CA ALA A 96 15.71 9.74 -7.76
C ALA A 96 15.62 10.90 -6.75
N PHE A 97 14.77 10.76 -5.72
CA PHE A 97 14.50 11.76 -4.69
C PHE A 97 14.90 11.31 -3.28
N ILE A 98 15.48 10.11 -3.15
CA ILE A 98 15.80 9.51 -1.86
C ILE A 98 17.01 10.18 -1.21
N GLN A 99 16.87 10.46 0.10
CA GLN A 99 17.96 10.86 1.00
C GLN A 99 18.29 9.78 2.05
N THR A 100 17.85 8.54 1.83
CA THR A 100 17.88 7.45 2.81
C THR A 100 18.44 6.14 2.25
N TYR A 101 18.43 5.09 3.06
CA TYR A 101 18.91 3.75 2.74
C TYR A 101 18.24 3.15 1.49
N ILE A 102 19.05 2.72 0.53
CA ILE A 102 18.59 1.95 -0.63
C ILE A 102 18.75 0.47 -0.29
N HIS A 103 17.65 -0.23 0.03
CA HIS A 103 17.70 -1.66 0.37
C HIS A 103 16.47 -2.40 -0.17
N THR A 104 16.67 -3.62 -0.68
CA THR A 104 15.61 -4.40 -1.34
C THR A 104 14.48 -4.81 -0.38
N SER A 105 14.73 -4.86 0.93
CA SER A 105 13.65 -5.09 1.92
C SER A 105 12.56 -4.01 1.86
N ILE A 106 12.94 -2.77 1.55
CA ILE A 106 12.02 -1.65 1.43
C ILE A 106 11.18 -1.81 0.16
N LEU A 107 11.81 -2.15 -0.98
CA LEU A 107 11.09 -2.48 -2.21
C LEU A 107 10.11 -3.65 -2.03
N ALA A 108 10.56 -4.74 -1.41
CA ALA A 108 9.72 -5.90 -1.12
C ALA A 108 8.50 -5.50 -0.27
N MET A 109 8.70 -4.63 0.72
CA MET A 109 7.59 -4.13 1.52
C MET A 109 6.71 -3.14 0.77
N TYR A 110 7.21 -2.30 -0.14
CA TYR A 110 6.35 -1.47 -0.98
C TYR A 110 5.36 -2.32 -1.80
N VAL A 111 5.87 -3.42 -2.36
CA VAL A 111 5.04 -4.39 -3.09
C VAL A 111 4.03 -5.06 -2.16
N LEU A 112 4.46 -5.58 -1.01
CA LEU A 112 3.56 -6.22 -0.05
C LEU A 112 2.49 -5.26 0.45
N TYR A 113 2.87 -4.02 0.78
CA TYR A 113 1.99 -2.98 1.30
C TYR A 113 0.86 -2.67 0.31
N ALA A 114 1.20 -2.50 -0.97
CA ALA A 114 0.21 -2.34 -2.02
C ALA A 114 -0.66 -3.60 -2.16
N MET A 115 -0.06 -4.80 -2.17
CA MET A 115 -0.80 -6.06 -2.27
C MET A 115 -1.80 -6.25 -1.12
N LEU A 116 -1.44 -5.92 0.12
CA LEU A 116 -2.35 -6.02 1.28
C LEU A 116 -3.61 -5.16 1.09
N GLY A 117 -3.51 -4.02 0.40
CA GLY A 117 -4.68 -3.23 0.01
C GLY A 117 -5.66 -4.02 -0.87
N SER A 118 -5.16 -4.82 -1.80
CA SER A 118 -6.01 -5.66 -2.65
C SER A 118 -6.71 -6.79 -1.88
N PHE A 119 -6.13 -7.22 -0.76
CA PHE A 119 -6.62 -8.35 0.03
C PHE A 119 -7.88 -8.01 0.83
N VAL A 120 -8.17 -6.72 1.01
CA VAL A 120 -9.42 -6.22 1.59
C VAL A 120 -10.65 -6.84 0.90
N PHE A 121 -10.57 -7.08 -0.41
CA PHE A 121 -11.67 -7.62 -1.21
C PHE A 121 -11.54 -9.10 -1.55
N LEU A 122 -10.45 -9.78 -1.16
CA LEU A 122 -10.30 -11.21 -1.45
C LEU A 122 -11.39 -12.05 -0.78
N LEU A 123 -11.73 -11.70 0.46
CA LEU A 123 -12.74 -12.40 1.27
C LEU A 123 -14.18 -11.93 1.01
N LYS A 124 -14.41 -11.03 0.03
CA LYS A 124 -15.74 -10.48 -0.34
C LYS A 124 -16.55 -10.01 0.88
N PRO A 125 -16.19 -8.88 1.50
CA PRO A 125 -16.76 -8.45 2.78
C PRO A 125 -18.28 -8.35 2.72
N LYS A 126 -19.00 -9.07 3.58
CA LYS A 126 -20.47 -9.16 3.56
C LYS A 126 -21.17 -7.96 4.21
N SER A 127 -20.44 -7.22 5.05
CA SER A 127 -20.97 -6.07 5.78
C SER A 127 -19.99 -4.90 5.75
N ARG A 128 -20.51 -3.68 5.94
CA ARG A 128 -19.68 -2.46 6.08
C ARG A 128 -18.67 -2.60 7.21
N PHE A 129 -19.08 -3.21 8.33
CA PHE A 129 -18.19 -3.46 9.46
C PHE A 129 -17.02 -4.38 9.08
N GLN A 130 -17.29 -5.49 8.37
CA GLN A 130 -16.24 -6.41 7.92
C GLN A 130 -15.27 -5.74 6.96
N PHE A 131 -15.77 -4.90 6.04
CA PHE A 131 -14.92 -4.12 5.14
C PHE A 131 -14.00 -3.17 5.93
N VAL A 132 -14.56 -2.39 6.85
CA VAL A 132 -13.80 -1.44 7.68
C VAL A 132 -12.76 -2.16 8.52
N TYR A 133 -13.17 -3.22 9.22
CA TYR A 133 -12.29 -4.03 10.05
C TYR A 133 -11.12 -4.62 9.25
N THR A 134 -11.42 -5.24 8.11
CA THR A 134 -10.38 -5.86 7.26
C THR A 134 -9.42 -4.80 6.71
N THR A 135 -9.93 -3.64 6.30
CA THR A 135 -9.11 -2.51 5.83
C THR A 135 -8.16 -2.04 6.92
N VAL A 136 -8.68 -1.78 8.13
CA VAL A 136 -7.87 -1.30 9.26
C VAL A 136 -6.83 -2.32 9.67
N VAL A 137 -7.19 -3.60 9.78
CA VAL A 137 -6.25 -4.66 10.17
C VAL A 137 -5.14 -4.84 9.14
N LEU A 138 -5.47 -4.90 7.85
CA LEU A 138 -4.46 -5.08 6.79
C LEU A 138 -3.56 -3.85 6.64
N LEU A 139 -4.12 -2.64 6.77
CA LEU A 139 -3.33 -1.41 6.77
C LEU A 139 -2.39 -1.36 7.98
N PHE A 140 -2.88 -1.69 9.18
CA PHE A 140 -2.05 -1.77 10.38
C PHE A 140 -0.91 -2.77 10.21
N ILE A 141 -1.19 -3.97 9.67
CA ILE A 141 -0.15 -4.97 9.38
C ILE A 141 0.87 -4.41 8.40
N ALA A 142 0.42 -3.77 7.31
CA ALA A 142 1.30 -3.18 6.31
C ALA A 142 2.24 -2.14 6.93
N MET A 143 1.69 -1.21 7.72
CA MET A 143 2.43 -0.16 8.44
C MET A 143 3.41 -0.75 9.45
N PHE A 144 2.98 -1.77 10.19
CA PHE A 144 3.81 -2.42 11.20
C PHE A 144 5.01 -3.10 10.56
N LEU A 145 4.79 -3.91 9.51
CA LEU A 145 5.85 -4.58 8.76
C LEU A 145 6.82 -3.56 8.16
N MET A 146 6.32 -2.44 7.64
CA MET A 146 7.16 -1.39 7.09
C MET A 146 8.07 -0.75 8.17
N THR A 147 7.45 -0.32 9.28
CA THR A 147 8.09 0.48 10.34
C THR A 147 9.02 -0.33 11.25
N PHE A 148 8.62 -1.55 11.59
CA PHE A 148 9.30 -2.39 12.58
C PHE A 148 10.07 -3.56 11.97
N ILE A 149 9.94 -3.82 10.67
CA ILE A 149 10.71 -4.88 10.00
C ILE A 149 11.54 -4.32 8.83
N ALA A 150 10.92 -3.76 7.80
CA ALA A 150 11.64 -3.33 6.58
C ALA A 150 12.71 -2.28 6.87
N PHE A 151 12.33 -1.19 7.55
CA PHE A 151 13.25 -0.10 7.87
C PHE A 151 14.35 -0.52 8.85
N PRO A 152 14.06 -1.22 9.96
CA PRO A 152 15.10 -1.77 10.81
C PRO A 152 16.08 -2.68 10.09
N ILE A 153 15.61 -3.58 9.22
CA ILE A 153 16.49 -4.45 8.43
C ILE A 153 17.38 -3.61 7.53
N ALA A 154 16.81 -2.64 6.81
CA ALA A 154 17.57 -1.75 5.94
C ALA A 154 18.63 -0.97 6.75
N GLN A 155 18.24 -0.30 7.83
CA GLN A 155 19.15 0.48 8.66
C GLN A 155 20.24 -0.39 9.30
N TRP A 156 19.89 -1.56 9.82
CA TRP A 156 20.84 -2.49 10.42
C TRP A 156 21.84 -3.02 9.39
N SER A 157 21.39 -3.30 8.16
CA SER A 157 22.24 -3.76 7.07
C SER A 157 23.33 -2.76 6.66
N PHE A 158 23.09 -1.45 6.87
CA PHE A 158 24.02 -0.35 6.58
C PHE A 158 24.86 0.08 7.79
N THR A 159 24.52 -0.37 9.00
CA THR A 159 25.22 0.08 10.20
C THR A 159 26.57 -0.64 10.31
N THR A 160 27.66 0.13 10.30
CA THR A 160 29.04 -0.36 10.50
C THR A 160 29.40 -0.62 11.96
N LYS A 161 28.61 -0.09 12.90
CA LYS A 161 28.74 -0.33 14.34
C LYS A 161 27.97 -1.61 14.73
N ASN A 162 28.49 -2.39 15.69
CA ASN A 162 27.83 -3.57 16.27
C ASN A 162 26.59 -3.20 17.11
N ILE A 163 25.68 -2.41 16.55
CA ILE A 163 24.41 -2.08 17.21
C ILE A 163 23.51 -3.32 17.06
N PRO A 164 22.99 -3.86 18.17
CA PRO A 164 22.08 -5.00 18.10
C PRO A 164 20.81 -4.59 17.35
N PHE A 165 20.29 -5.47 16.50
CA PHE A 165 19.05 -5.24 15.73
C PHE A 165 17.90 -4.74 16.62
N LEU A 166 17.80 -5.28 17.84
CA LEU A 166 16.78 -4.90 18.81
C LEU A 166 16.82 -3.42 19.19
N ALA A 167 18.00 -2.79 19.24
CA ALA A 167 18.13 -1.35 19.51
C ALA A 167 17.67 -0.48 18.34
N VAL A 168 17.75 -0.99 17.10
CA VAL A 168 17.24 -0.32 15.89
C VAL A 168 15.72 -0.44 15.78
N VAL A 169 15.16 -1.57 16.23
CA VAL A 169 13.71 -1.80 16.29
C VAL A 169 13.07 -0.99 17.40
N LEU A 170 13.64 -1.02 18.62
CA LEU A 170 13.07 -0.37 19.81
C LEU A 170 13.34 1.14 19.88
N PHE A 171 13.62 1.79 18.74
CA PHE A 171 13.92 3.22 18.73
C PHE A 171 12.69 4.03 19.22
N PRO A 172 12.77 4.77 20.34
CA PRO A 172 11.59 5.31 21.03
C PRO A 172 10.67 6.15 20.16
N LYS A 173 11.26 6.90 19.22
CA LYS A 173 10.53 7.75 18.27
C LYS A 173 9.50 6.98 17.45
N LYS A 174 9.75 5.71 17.11
CA LYS A 174 8.82 4.89 16.32
C LYS A 174 7.52 4.63 17.06
N PHE A 175 7.56 4.45 18.38
CA PHE A 175 6.35 4.19 19.18
C PHE A 175 5.47 5.42 19.38
N ILE A 176 6.02 6.62 19.20
CA ILE A 176 5.26 7.88 19.26
C ILE A 176 4.67 8.19 17.89
N VAL A 177 5.47 8.06 16.82
CA VAL A 177 5.05 8.44 15.46
C VAL A 177 4.10 7.40 14.85
N PHE A 178 4.32 6.11 15.11
CA PHE A 178 3.53 5.04 14.51
C PHE A 178 2.02 5.12 14.80
N PRO A 179 1.54 5.31 16.05
CA PRO A 179 0.11 5.48 16.31
C PRO A 179 -0.50 6.68 15.58
N ILE A 180 0.26 7.77 15.46
CA ILE A 180 -0.16 8.98 14.74
C ILE A 180 -0.32 8.65 13.26
N ASP A 181 0.70 8.07 12.63
CA ASP A 181 0.66 7.64 11.23
C ASP A 181 -0.54 6.72 10.97
N VAL A 182 -0.77 5.72 11.83
CA VAL A 182 -1.89 4.76 11.70
C VAL A 182 -3.23 5.49 11.65
N VAL A 183 -3.48 6.42 12.57
CA VAL A 183 -4.75 7.17 12.61
C VAL A 183 -4.92 8.02 11.34
N PHE A 184 -3.87 8.73 10.93
CA PHE A 184 -3.92 9.56 9.72
C PHE A 184 -4.14 8.73 8.45
N GLU A 185 -3.39 7.64 8.27
CA GLU A 185 -3.51 6.78 7.10
C GLU A 185 -4.89 6.13 7.01
N ILE A 186 -5.47 5.68 8.12
CA ILE A 186 -6.84 5.13 8.14
C ILE A 186 -7.85 6.15 7.60
N VAL A 187 -7.80 7.39 8.10
CA VAL A 187 -8.72 8.46 7.66
C VAL A 187 -8.54 8.75 6.17
N LEU A 188 -7.29 8.86 5.71
CA LEU A 188 -6.98 9.15 4.32
C LEU A 188 -7.39 8.01 3.38
N VAL A 189 -7.12 6.75 3.73
CA VAL A 189 -7.55 5.59 2.94
C VAL A 189 -9.06 5.61 2.75
N PHE A 190 -9.84 5.79 3.82
CA PHE A 190 -11.30 5.77 3.71
C PHE A 190 -11.84 6.95 2.88
N ALA A 191 -11.35 8.17 3.13
CA ALA A 191 -11.80 9.36 2.42
C ALA A 191 -11.47 9.30 0.92
N CYS A 192 -10.24 8.90 0.58
CA CYS A 192 -9.79 8.80 -0.80
C CYS A 192 -10.43 7.60 -1.51
N PHE A 193 -10.60 6.45 -0.85
CA PHE A 193 -11.22 5.28 -1.46
C PHE A 193 -12.69 5.52 -1.82
N GLN A 194 -13.48 6.13 -0.93
CA GLN A 194 -14.87 6.47 -1.22
C GLN A 194 -14.98 7.42 -2.41
N THR A 195 -14.18 8.48 -2.41
CA THR A 195 -14.15 9.46 -3.51
C THR A 195 -13.73 8.80 -4.83
N ALA A 196 -12.69 7.96 -4.81
CA ALA A 196 -12.23 7.23 -5.98
C ALA A 196 -13.32 6.28 -6.52
N LEU A 197 -14.03 5.56 -5.65
CA LEU A 197 -15.12 4.69 -6.07
C LEU A 197 -16.27 5.46 -6.73
N ILE A 198 -16.68 6.60 -6.16
CA ILE A 198 -17.76 7.43 -6.74
C ILE A 198 -17.37 7.90 -8.15
N LEU A 199 -16.15 8.40 -8.31
CA LEU A 199 -15.66 8.88 -9.60
C LEU A 199 -15.53 7.76 -10.64
N LEU A 200 -15.01 6.59 -10.23
CA LEU A 200 -14.74 5.49 -11.14
C LEU A 200 -15.99 4.69 -11.52
N LYS A 201 -16.98 4.62 -10.62
CA LYS A 201 -18.28 3.98 -10.90
C LYS A 201 -19.06 4.71 -12.00
N ASN A 202 -18.91 6.03 -12.08
CA ASN A 202 -19.57 6.83 -13.12
C ASN A 202 -18.89 6.70 -14.50
N SER A 203 -17.84 5.86 -14.63
CA SER A 203 -17.13 5.63 -15.89
C SER A 203 -17.43 4.23 -16.46
N PRO A 204 -18.29 4.12 -17.49
CA PRO A 204 -18.75 2.81 -18.01
C PRO A 204 -17.63 1.95 -18.60
N ASN A 205 -16.50 2.54 -18.98
CA ASN A 205 -15.34 1.83 -19.52
C ASN A 205 -14.43 1.19 -18.46
N ILE A 206 -14.64 1.49 -17.18
CA ILE A 206 -13.69 1.19 -16.08
C ILE A 206 -14.30 0.24 -15.02
N GLU A 207 -15.62 0.27 -14.83
CA GLU A 207 -16.32 -0.46 -13.76
C GLU A 207 -15.99 -1.97 -13.71
N SER A 208 -15.96 -2.65 -14.87
CA SER A 208 -15.67 -4.08 -14.98
C SER A 208 -14.17 -4.45 -14.86
N LYS A 209 -13.29 -3.44 -14.84
CA LYS A 209 -11.83 -3.63 -14.86
C LYS A 209 -11.18 -3.42 -13.49
N ILE A 210 -11.76 -2.57 -12.64
CA ILE A 210 -11.27 -2.25 -11.29
C ILE A 210 -11.49 -3.42 -10.34
N TRP A 211 -10.47 -3.71 -9.53
CA TRP A 211 -10.47 -4.82 -8.59
C TRP A 211 -11.56 -4.70 -7.52
N ALA A 212 -11.65 -3.54 -6.88
CA ALA A 212 -12.67 -3.25 -5.88
C ALA A 212 -14.09 -3.45 -6.44
N LEU A 213 -14.41 -2.84 -7.59
CA LEU A 213 -15.75 -2.91 -8.18
C LEU A 213 -16.11 -4.36 -8.59
N LYS A 214 -15.20 -5.06 -9.27
CA LYS A 214 -15.37 -6.47 -9.65
C LYS A 214 -15.64 -7.41 -8.47
N LYS A 215 -14.99 -7.19 -7.33
CA LYS A 215 -15.15 -8.05 -6.14
C LYS A 215 -16.31 -7.63 -5.25
N THR A 216 -16.87 -6.45 -5.49
CA THR A 216 -18.00 -5.88 -4.75
C THR A 216 -19.32 -5.92 -5.54
N GLU A 217 -19.30 -6.31 -6.83
CA GLU A 217 -20.51 -6.54 -7.63
C GLU A 217 -21.51 -7.45 -6.88
N GLY A 218 -22.67 -6.89 -6.52
CA GLY A 218 -23.74 -7.53 -5.76
C GLY A 218 -23.83 -7.15 -4.28
N GLN A 219 -22.90 -6.36 -3.74
CA GLN A 219 -22.91 -5.90 -2.34
C GLN A 219 -23.06 -4.37 -2.28
N ASP A 220 -24.23 -3.91 -1.84
CA ASP A 220 -24.51 -2.49 -1.57
C ASP A 220 -23.76 -2.01 -0.31
N LEU A 221 -22.42 -2.02 -0.31
CA LEU A 221 -21.59 -1.59 0.82
C LEU A 221 -21.75 -0.10 1.15
N PHE A 222 -22.19 0.70 0.18
CA PHE A 222 -22.31 2.16 0.28
C PHE A 222 -23.72 2.70 -0.02
N ARG A 223 -24.68 1.84 -0.38
CA ARG A 223 -26.06 2.29 -0.61
C ARG A 223 -26.77 2.38 0.74
N LYS A 224 -27.23 3.57 1.12
CA LYS A 224 -28.27 3.69 2.16
C LYS A 224 -29.44 2.83 1.68
N LYS A 225 -29.83 1.80 2.43
CA LYS A 225 -31.14 1.16 2.23
C LYS A 225 -32.18 2.28 2.39
N ASN A 226 -32.74 2.76 1.29
CA ASN A 226 -33.94 3.59 1.36
C ASN A 226 -35.08 2.64 1.76
N PRO A 227 -35.67 2.78 2.97
CA PRO A 227 -36.77 1.92 3.38
C PRO A 227 -38.05 2.16 2.55
N GLU A 228 -38.11 3.30 1.85
CA GLU A 228 -39.31 3.79 1.15
C GLU A 228 -39.55 3.15 -0.24
N LEU A 229 -38.63 2.32 -0.73
CA LEU A 229 -38.77 1.60 -2.02
C LEU A 229 -39.03 0.10 -1.84
N GLN A 230 -39.41 -0.33 -0.63
CA GLN A 230 -39.75 -1.72 -0.32
C GLN A 230 -41.24 -1.91 0.05
N GLN A 231 -42.09 -0.93 -0.27
CA GLN A 231 -43.55 -1.02 -0.22
C GLN A 231 -44.10 -0.99 -1.64
#